data_AF-A0A960ZX32-F1
#
_entry.id   AF-A0A960ZX32-F1
#
_cell.length_a   1.000
_cell.length_b   1.000
_cell.length_c   1.000
_cell.angle_alpha   90.00
_cell.angle_beta   90.00
_cell.angle_gamma   90.00
#
_symmetry.space_group_name_H-M   'P 1'
#
loop_
_entity.id
_entity.type
_entity.pdbx_description
1 polymer ?
#
loop_
_entity_poly.entity_id
_entity_poly.type
_entity_poly.pdbx_seq_one_letter_code
_entity_poly.pdbx_strand_id
1 'polypeptide(L)'
;YHGANRLGANSLLSCVFGGLVAGGEVARYIAGLKRAGEEGNGPHFREALEREEAFKSDLLGRSGTENVHALHDELADWMIDNATVVRSNEGLQKTYDKIVELRERYTKIHLDDTGRFANQTYIFANQFRSMLELALVIVEGARLRDEFRGAHYKPEFPERDDDEWLKTTIATYSEAKGGPEISYRKVDMRYLDPLLRDYSHAKKVKPTLKNLPSTIPLPF
;
A
#
# COMPACT_ATOMS: atom_id res chain seq x y z
N TYR A 1 10.23 -8.08 4.74
CA TYR A 1 11.55 -7.99 5.41
C TYR A 1 12.15 -6.57 5.44
N HIS A 2 11.58 -5.54 4.79
CA HIS A 2 12.20 -4.20 4.77
C HIS A 2 11.96 -3.34 6.02
N GLY A 3 10.86 -3.57 6.76
CA GLY A 3 10.48 -2.71 7.87
C GLY A 3 10.23 -1.26 7.43
N ALA A 4 10.42 -0.29 8.32
CA ALA A 4 10.16 1.12 8.05
C ALA A 4 11.28 1.84 7.27
N ASN A 5 12.39 1.16 6.95
CA ASN A 5 13.46 1.72 6.12
C ASN A 5 14.18 0.61 5.34
N ARG A 6 14.11 0.65 4.02
CA ARG A 6 14.74 -0.34 3.14
C ARG A 6 16.24 -0.10 3.05
N LEU A 7 17.06 -1.11 3.31
CA LEU A 7 18.51 -1.02 3.13
C LEU A 7 18.87 -0.80 1.65
N GLY A 8 19.93 -0.01 1.38
CA GLY A 8 20.49 0.19 0.04
C GLY A 8 20.71 -1.13 -0.71
N ALA A 9 20.47 -1.15 -2.02
CA ALA A 9 20.62 -2.31 -2.91
C ALA A 9 19.78 -3.57 -2.59
N ASN A 10 18.93 -3.55 -1.56
CA ASN A 10 18.17 -4.74 -1.16
C ASN A 10 16.82 -4.91 -1.87
N SER A 11 16.40 -3.96 -2.72
CA SER A 11 15.16 -4.09 -3.51
C SER A 11 15.25 -5.19 -4.58
N LEU A 12 16.34 -5.21 -5.35
CA LEU A 12 16.52 -6.23 -6.39
C LEU A 12 16.71 -7.61 -5.77
N LEU A 13 17.53 -7.71 -4.72
CA LEU A 13 17.69 -8.95 -3.94
C LEU A 13 16.35 -9.45 -3.42
N SER A 14 15.53 -8.56 -2.85
CA SER A 14 14.20 -8.94 -2.38
C SER A 14 13.27 -9.42 -3.48
N CYS A 15 13.32 -8.79 -4.66
CA CYS A 15 12.52 -9.19 -5.81
C CYS A 15 12.88 -10.62 -6.26
N VAL A 16 14.17 -10.90 -6.45
CA VAL A 16 14.67 -12.21 -6.87
C VAL A 16 14.34 -13.28 -5.83
N PHE A 17 14.66 -13.04 -4.57
CA PHE A 17 14.37 -13.99 -3.49
C PHE A 17 12.87 -14.23 -3.32
N GLY A 18 12.07 -13.17 -3.36
CA GLY A 18 10.61 -13.26 -3.27
C GLY A 18 10.02 -14.09 -4.39
N GLY A 19 10.43 -13.87 -5.64
CA GLY A 19 9.96 -14.64 -6.79
C GLY A 19 10.38 -16.12 -6.73
N LEU A 20 11.61 -16.39 -6.31
CA LEU A 20 12.15 -17.73 -6.15
C LEU A 20 11.39 -18.56 -5.09
N VAL A 21 11.14 -17.96 -3.92
CA VAL A 21 10.38 -18.62 -2.84
C VAL A 21 8.90 -18.72 -3.21
N ALA A 22 8.26 -17.59 -3.51
CA ALA A 22 6.83 -17.56 -3.77
C ALA A 22 6.45 -18.37 -5.01
N GLY A 23 7.26 -18.39 -6.07
CA GLY A 23 6.99 -19.18 -7.27
C GLY A 23 6.88 -20.68 -6.97
N GLY A 24 7.86 -21.22 -6.23
CA GLY A 24 7.82 -22.62 -5.81
C GLY A 24 6.66 -22.93 -4.86
N GLU A 25 6.42 -22.05 -3.87
CA GLU A 25 5.33 -22.23 -2.92
C GLU A 25 3.93 -22.10 -3.54
N VAL A 26 3.74 -21.20 -4.51
CA VAL A 26 2.47 -21.08 -5.24
C VAL A 26 2.17 -22.36 -6.02
N ALA A 27 3.16 -22.94 -6.69
CA ALA A 27 2.98 -24.22 -7.40
C ALA A 27 2.63 -25.36 -6.44
N ARG A 28 3.32 -25.45 -5.29
CA ARG A 28 3.01 -26.43 -4.23
C ARG A 28 1.61 -26.23 -3.64
N TYR A 29 1.23 -24.99 -3.37
CA TYR A 29 -0.09 -24.63 -2.87
C TYR A 29 -1.18 -25.06 -3.85
N ILE A 30 -1.04 -24.74 -5.14
CA ILE A 30 -1.98 -25.13 -6.19
C ILE A 30 -2.10 -26.66 -6.30
N ALA A 31 -0.97 -27.38 -6.30
CA ALA A 31 -0.97 -28.84 -6.33
C ALA A 31 -1.64 -29.48 -5.09
N GLY A 32 -1.64 -28.78 -3.96
CA GLY A 32 -2.30 -29.21 -2.72
C GLY A 32 -3.79 -28.87 -2.63
N LEU A 33 -4.34 -28.09 -3.57
CA LEU A 33 -5.77 -27.76 -3.58
C LEU A 33 -6.60 -29.00 -3.90
N LYS A 34 -7.55 -29.31 -3.01
CA LYS A 34 -8.48 -30.44 -3.20
C LYS A 34 -9.59 -30.13 -4.21
N ARG A 35 -9.80 -28.86 -4.51
CA ARG A 35 -10.80 -28.35 -5.46
C ARG A 35 -10.16 -27.27 -6.30
N ALA A 36 -10.30 -27.39 -7.60
CA ALA A 36 -10.03 -26.29 -8.51
C ALA A 36 -11.18 -25.27 -8.45
N GLY A 37 -10.93 -24.05 -8.91
CA GLY A 37 -12.01 -23.11 -9.23
C GLY A 37 -12.87 -23.65 -10.37
N GLU A 38 -14.07 -23.09 -10.54
CA GLU A 38 -14.91 -23.43 -11.68
C GLU A 38 -14.20 -23.08 -13.00
N GLU A 39 -14.20 -24.01 -13.97
CA GLU A 39 -13.67 -23.73 -15.30
C GLU A 39 -14.61 -22.79 -16.08
N GLY A 40 -14.04 -21.77 -16.72
CA GLY A 40 -14.76 -20.88 -17.62
C GLY A 40 -15.63 -19.82 -16.93
N ASN A 41 -16.81 -19.57 -17.50
CA ASN A 41 -17.70 -18.46 -17.13
C ASN A 41 -18.62 -18.82 -15.95
N GLY A 42 -18.08 -19.31 -14.83
CA GLY A 42 -18.84 -19.57 -13.60
C GLY A 42 -19.53 -18.32 -13.03
N PRO A 43 -20.43 -18.44 -12.03
CA PRO A 43 -21.18 -17.31 -11.50
C PRO A 43 -20.26 -16.22 -10.93
N HIS A 44 -19.17 -16.60 -10.24
CA HIS A 44 -18.19 -15.64 -9.72
C HIS A 44 -17.43 -14.89 -10.83
N PHE A 45 -17.11 -15.57 -11.94
CA PHE A 45 -16.48 -14.92 -13.09
C PHE A 45 -17.45 -13.94 -13.74
N ARG A 46 -18.71 -14.35 -13.97
CA ARG A 46 -19.73 -13.49 -14.57
C ARG A 46 -20.02 -12.25 -13.72
N GLU A 47 -20.16 -12.42 -12.40
CA GLU A 47 -20.36 -11.31 -11.47
C GLU A 47 -19.16 -10.33 -11.48
N ALA A 48 -17.93 -10.84 -11.52
CA ALA A 48 -16.75 -9.99 -11.63
C ALA A 48 -16.70 -9.25 -12.97
N LEU A 49 -16.98 -9.94 -14.08
CA LEU A 49 -17.02 -9.35 -15.42
C LEU A 49 -18.09 -8.26 -15.52
N GLU A 50 -19.31 -8.53 -15.05
CA GLU A 50 -20.41 -7.58 -15.04
C GLU A 50 -20.07 -6.31 -14.25
N ARG A 51 -19.41 -6.45 -13.08
CA ARG A 51 -18.94 -5.30 -12.28
C ARG A 51 -17.91 -4.46 -13.02
N GLU A 52 -16.93 -5.11 -13.68
CA GLU A 52 -15.90 -4.40 -14.44
C GLU A 52 -16.48 -3.73 -15.70
N GLU A 53 -17.40 -4.38 -16.40
CA GLU A 53 -18.09 -3.81 -17.57
C GLU A 53 -19.01 -2.65 -17.18
N ALA A 54 -19.71 -2.75 -16.05
CA ALA A 54 -20.51 -1.67 -15.50
C ALA A 54 -19.63 -0.47 -15.12
N PHE A 55 -18.52 -0.70 -14.41
CA PHE A 55 -17.57 0.35 -14.05
C PHE A 55 -16.95 1.02 -15.28
N LYS A 56 -16.55 0.23 -16.29
CA LYS A 56 -16.04 0.76 -17.56
C LYS A 56 -17.08 1.64 -18.25
N SER A 57 -18.33 1.17 -18.32
CA SER A 57 -19.41 1.89 -18.98
C SER A 57 -19.76 3.18 -18.25
N ASP A 58 -19.78 3.16 -16.91
CA ASP A 58 -19.91 4.35 -16.08
C ASP A 58 -18.80 5.36 -16.41
N LEU A 59 -17.53 4.95 -16.30
CA LEU A 59 -16.38 5.85 -16.45
C LEU A 59 -16.33 6.51 -17.84
N LEU A 60 -16.62 5.76 -18.91
CA LEU A 60 -16.70 6.29 -20.28
C LEU A 60 -17.96 7.15 -20.52
N GLY A 61 -19.00 6.96 -19.71
CA GLY A 61 -20.26 7.69 -19.82
C GLY A 61 -20.32 8.99 -19.01
N ARG A 62 -19.34 9.27 -18.14
CA ARG A 62 -19.32 10.49 -17.32
C ARG A 62 -19.16 11.74 -18.19
N SER A 63 -19.96 12.75 -17.88
CA SER A 63 -20.05 14.02 -18.61
C SER A 63 -19.85 15.23 -17.70
N GLY A 64 -19.08 15.07 -16.62
CA GLY A 64 -18.77 16.17 -15.73
C GLY A 64 -17.72 17.12 -16.31
N THR A 65 -17.12 17.95 -15.46
CA THR A 65 -16.20 19.02 -15.88
C THR A 65 -14.77 18.83 -15.37
N GLU A 66 -14.52 17.81 -14.56
CA GLU A 66 -13.21 17.58 -13.96
C GLU A 66 -12.25 16.88 -14.93
N ASN A 67 -11.00 17.34 -14.96
CA ASN A 67 -9.94 16.70 -15.72
C ASN A 67 -9.16 15.75 -14.79
N VAL A 68 -9.11 14.47 -15.13
CA VAL A 68 -8.47 13.45 -14.27
C VAL A 68 -6.97 13.64 -14.08
N HIS A 69 -6.27 14.22 -15.06
CA HIS A 69 -4.84 14.53 -14.93
C HIS A 69 -4.62 15.71 -13.99
N ALA A 70 -5.47 16.74 -14.07
CA ALA A 70 -5.43 17.85 -13.12
C ALA A 70 -5.73 17.40 -11.68
N LEU A 71 -6.69 16.48 -11.49
CA LEU A 71 -6.95 15.88 -10.18
C LEU A 71 -5.75 15.08 -9.66
N HIS A 72 -5.04 14.38 -10.55
CA HIS A 72 -3.84 13.65 -10.19
C HIS A 72 -2.69 14.58 -9.79
N ASP A 73 -2.47 15.66 -10.52
CA ASP A 73 -1.43 16.64 -10.18
C ASP A 73 -1.74 17.28 -8.82
N GLU A 74 -3.01 17.63 -8.57
CA GLU A 74 -3.46 18.11 -7.27
C GLU A 74 -3.23 17.07 -6.16
N LEU A 75 -3.55 15.79 -6.38
CA LEU A 75 -3.22 14.71 -5.43
C LEU A 75 -1.71 14.64 -5.16
N ALA A 76 -0.89 14.74 -6.21
CA ALA A 76 0.56 14.64 -6.10
C ALA A 76 1.14 15.78 -5.25
N ASP A 77 0.70 17.02 -5.49
CA ASP A 77 1.12 18.19 -4.72
C ASP A 77 0.81 18.01 -3.23
N TRP A 78 -0.42 17.61 -2.90
CA TRP A 78 -0.83 17.39 -1.51
C TRP A 78 -0.02 16.29 -0.81
N MET A 79 0.30 15.20 -1.52
CA MET A 79 1.12 14.11 -1.00
C MET A 79 2.59 14.52 -0.84
N ILE A 80 3.13 15.32 -1.76
CA ILE A 80 4.51 15.85 -1.69
C ILE A 80 4.65 16.77 -0.47
N ASP A 81 3.71 17.69 -0.31
CA ASP A 81 3.76 18.72 0.73
C ASP A 81 3.62 18.15 2.15
N ASN A 82 2.85 17.07 2.32
CA ASN A 82 2.43 16.62 3.66
C ASN A 82 2.77 15.17 4.01
N ALA A 83 3.07 14.31 3.01
CA ALA A 83 3.26 12.87 3.22
C ALA A 83 4.69 12.38 2.87
N THR A 84 5.65 13.28 2.70
CA THR A 84 7.05 12.95 2.38
C THR A 84 7.91 12.68 3.62
N VAL A 85 9.06 13.33 3.77
CA VAL A 85 10.07 12.99 4.80
C VAL A 85 9.63 13.46 6.18
N VAL A 86 9.16 14.70 6.27
CA VAL A 86 8.69 15.32 7.52
C VAL A 86 7.17 15.42 7.44
N ARG A 87 6.49 15.00 8.50
CA ARG A 87 5.02 15.01 8.55
C ARG A 87 4.54 15.63 9.85
N SER A 88 3.33 16.20 9.82
CA SER A 88 2.59 16.62 11.01
C SER A 88 1.19 16.03 10.99
N ASN A 89 0.59 15.83 12.17
CA ASN A 89 -0.77 15.30 12.24
C ASN A 89 -1.79 16.26 11.61
N GLU A 90 -1.57 17.56 11.75
CA GLU A 90 -2.38 18.60 11.09
C GLU A 90 -2.29 18.51 9.56
N GLY A 91 -1.08 18.44 9.00
CA GLY A 91 -0.88 18.34 7.55
C GLY A 91 -1.51 17.06 6.99
N LEU A 92 -1.28 15.93 7.66
CA LEU A 92 -1.85 14.65 7.28
C LEU A 92 -3.39 14.65 7.34
N GLN A 93 -4.00 15.29 8.34
CA GLN A 93 -5.45 15.41 8.40
C GLN A 93 -6.00 16.23 7.22
N LYS A 94 -5.39 17.39 6.91
CA LYS A 94 -5.79 18.20 5.76
C LYS A 94 -5.65 17.44 4.45
N THR A 95 -4.56 16.69 4.27
CA THR A 95 -4.36 15.82 3.11
C THR A 95 -5.43 14.73 3.03
N TYR A 96 -5.78 14.09 4.15
CA TYR A 96 -6.83 13.07 4.18
C TYR A 96 -8.17 13.65 3.68
N ASP A 97 -8.59 14.78 4.25
CA ASP A 97 -9.84 15.45 3.89
C ASP A 97 -9.82 15.86 2.41
N LYS A 98 -8.67 16.32 1.92
CA LYS A 98 -8.50 16.66 0.51
C LYS A 98 -8.62 15.45 -0.41
N ILE A 99 -8.05 14.29 -0.05
CA ILE A 99 -8.18 13.08 -0.85
C ILE A 99 -9.65 12.62 -0.91
N VAL A 100 -10.40 12.76 0.18
CA VAL A 100 -11.85 12.51 0.20
C VAL A 100 -12.57 13.44 -0.78
N GLU A 101 -12.27 14.74 -0.78
CA GLU A 101 -12.80 15.71 -1.74
C GLU A 101 -12.44 15.33 -3.20
N LEU A 102 -11.17 14.98 -3.46
CA LEU A 102 -10.71 14.56 -4.80
C LEU A 102 -11.42 13.29 -5.28
N ARG A 103 -11.75 12.38 -4.36
CA ARG A 103 -12.53 11.18 -4.67
C ARG A 103 -13.97 11.51 -5.07
N GLU A 104 -14.59 12.51 -4.44
CA GLU A 104 -15.89 13.01 -4.87
C GLU A 104 -15.81 13.70 -6.23
N ARG A 105 -14.81 14.55 -6.44
CA ARG A 105 -14.57 15.22 -7.73
C ARG A 105 -14.27 14.24 -8.85
N TYR A 106 -13.58 13.13 -8.56
CA TYR A 106 -13.36 12.04 -9.51
C TYR A 106 -14.65 11.48 -10.11
N THR A 107 -15.77 11.49 -9.37
CA THR A 107 -17.09 11.07 -9.90
C THR A 107 -17.63 12.00 -10.99
N LYS A 108 -17.09 13.23 -11.09
CA LYS A 108 -17.48 14.29 -12.02
C LYS A 108 -16.46 14.51 -13.13
N ILE A 109 -15.61 13.52 -13.42
CA ILE A 109 -14.66 13.62 -14.53
C ILE A 109 -15.36 13.48 -15.88
N HIS A 110 -14.68 13.92 -16.93
CA HIS A 110 -15.02 13.61 -18.31
C HIS A 110 -13.81 13.05 -19.05
N LEU A 111 -14.04 12.08 -19.93
CA LEU A 111 -13.02 11.50 -20.79
C LEU A 111 -13.29 11.91 -22.25
N ASP A 112 -12.41 12.74 -22.81
CA ASP A 112 -12.56 13.25 -24.18
C ASP A 112 -12.46 12.12 -25.23
N ASP A 113 -11.62 11.12 -24.97
CA ASP A 113 -11.50 9.92 -25.80
C ASP A 113 -12.53 8.87 -25.37
N THR A 114 -13.47 8.56 -26.26
CA THR A 114 -14.50 7.51 -26.10
C THR A 114 -14.16 6.21 -26.84
N GLY A 115 -12.97 6.14 -27.44
CA GLY A 115 -12.45 4.97 -28.13
C GLY A 115 -12.37 3.76 -27.21
N ARG A 116 -12.69 2.58 -27.77
CA ARG A 116 -12.68 1.32 -27.00
C ARG A 116 -11.35 0.58 -27.03
N PHE A 117 -10.45 0.98 -27.92
CA PHE A 117 -9.18 0.31 -28.17
C PHE A 117 -8.02 1.26 -27.85
N ALA A 118 -7.07 0.80 -27.04
CA ALA A 118 -5.85 1.54 -26.66
C ALA A 118 -6.08 2.95 -26.06
N ASN A 119 -7.26 3.21 -25.50
CA ASN A 119 -7.63 4.49 -24.87
C ASN A 119 -6.84 4.73 -23.58
N GLN A 120 -5.84 5.60 -23.66
CA GLN A 120 -4.95 5.91 -22.54
C GLN A 120 -5.66 6.69 -21.43
N THR A 121 -6.59 7.58 -21.79
CA THR A 121 -7.35 8.40 -20.85
C THR A 121 -8.20 7.50 -19.94
N TYR A 122 -8.86 6.49 -20.50
CA TYR A 122 -9.58 5.47 -19.74
C TYR A 122 -8.67 4.70 -18.78
N ILE A 123 -7.51 4.21 -19.27
CA ILE A 123 -6.57 3.43 -18.44
C ILE A 123 -6.11 4.26 -17.25
N PHE A 124 -5.71 5.51 -17.49
CA PHE A 124 -5.29 6.41 -16.43
C PHE A 124 -6.42 6.70 -15.44
N ALA A 125 -7.62 7.02 -15.93
CA ALA A 125 -8.76 7.30 -15.07
C ALA A 125 -9.16 6.09 -14.22
N ASN A 126 -9.08 4.86 -14.76
CA ASN A 126 -9.31 3.64 -14.00
C ASN A 126 -8.25 3.44 -12.89
N GLN A 127 -6.98 3.66 -13.21
CA GLN A 127 -5.88 3.54 -12.24
C GLN A 127 -5.93 4.61 -11.16
N PHE A 128 -6.35 5.84 -11.50
CA PHE A 128 -6.41 6.96 -10.57
C PHE A 128 -7.33 6.68 -9.37
N ARG A 129 -8.42 5.92 -9.57
CA ARG A 129 -9.27 5.45 -8.46
C ARG A 129 -8.44 4.68 -7.41
N SER A 130 -7.59 3.77 -7.86
CA SER A 130 -6.72 2.98 -6.96
C SER A 130 -5.66 3.86 -6.31
N MET A 131 -5.15 4.87 -7.00
CA MET A 131 -4.19 5.83 -6.44
C MET A 131 -4.80 6.62 -5.28
N LEU A 132 -6.05 7.08 -5.40
CA LEU A 132 -6.78 7.78 -4.32
C LEU A 132 -6.92 6.88 -3.08
N GLU A 133 -7.32 5.62 -3.27
CA GLU A 133 -7.49 4.69 -2.14
C GLU A 133 -6.15 4.36 -1.46
N LEU A 134 -5.06 4.19 -2.22
CA LEU A 134 -3.73 3.99 -1.66
C LEU A 134 -3.20 5.25 -0.97
N ALA A 135 -3.52 6.44 -1.47
CA ALA A 135 -3.18 7.69 -0.80
C ALA A 135 -3.87 7.79 0.57
N LEU A 136 -5.17 7.45 0.67
CA LEU A 136 -5.87 7.36 1.95
C LEU A 136 -5.19 6.38 2.91
N VAL A 137 -4.79 5.20 2.44
CA VAL A 137 -4.07 4.20 3.25
C VAL A 137 -2.76 4.77 3.81
N ILE A 138 -1.97 5.45 2.96
CA ILE A 138 -0.69 6.03 3.35
C ILE A 138 -0.90 7.12 4.39
N VAL A 139 -1.80 8.07 4.11
CA VAL A 139 -2.04 9.24 4.96
C VAL A 139 -2.66 8.83 6.29
N GLU A 140 -3.67 7.97 6.29
CA GLU A 140 -4.32 7.50 7.53
C GLU A 140 -3.37 6.66 8.37
N GLY A 141 -2.61 5.77 7.74
CA GLY A 141 -1.59 4.97 8.41
C GLY A 141 -0.49 5.83 9.04
N ALA A 142 -0.08 6.91 8.35
CA ALA A 142 0.87 7.86 8.89
C ALA A 142 0.26 8.68 10.03
N ARG A 143 -0.96 9.21 9.86
CA ARG A 143 -1.68 10.06 10.81
C ARG A 143 -1.87 9.37 12.14
N LEU A 144 -2.28 8.11 12.13
CA LEU A 144 -2.51 7.32 13.34
C LEU A 144 -1.22 6.81 14.01
N ARG A 145 -0.04 6.90 13.37
CA ARG A 145 1.22 6.37 13.91
C ARG A 145 2.10 7.47 14.51
N ASP A 146 2.05 7.60 15.82
CA ASP A 146 2.74 8.67 16.57
C ASP A 146 4.06 8.20 17.18
N GLU A 147 5.09 8.06 16.33
CA GLU A 147 6.49 7.81 16.70
C GLU A 147 7.42 8.24 15.55
N PHE A 148 8.74 8.18 15.79
CA PHE A 148 9.77 8.21 14.76
C PHE A 148 10.32 6.80 14.51
N ARG A 149 10.12 6.27 13.28
CA ARG A 149 10.69 4.96 12.90
C ARG A 149 11.05 4.93 11.42
N GLY A 150 12.34 4.83 11.12
CA GLY A 150 12.83 4.68 9.75
C GLY A 150 12.52 5.90 8.89
N ALA A 151 11.80 5.72 7.79
CA ALA A 151 11.36 6.80 6.90
C ALA A 151 10.08 7.50 7.38
N HIS A 152 9.54 7.11 8.54
CA HIS A 152 8.39 7.77 9.15
C HIS A 152 8.82 8.69 10.28
N TYR A 153 8.77 10.00 10.05
CA TYR A 153 9.19 11.02 10.99
C TYR A 153 8.12 12.11 11.16
N LYS A 154 7.76 12.35 12.42
CA LYS A 154 6.93 13.46 12.86
C LYS A 154 7.69 14.23 13.94
N PRO A 155 7.99 15.54 13.78
CA PRO A 155 8.73 16.29 14.79
C PRO A 155 8.07 16.32 16.17
N GLU A 156 6.73 16.22 16.23
CA GLU A 156 5.94 16.11 17.47
C GLU A 156 6.19 14.80 18.23
N PHE A 157 6.66 13.75 17.53
CA PHE A 157 6.96 12.42 18.07
C PHE A 157 8.36 12.00 17.63
N PRO A 158 9.42 12.66 18.14
CA PRO A 158 10.77 12.56 17.59
C PRO A 158 11.49 11.26 17.96
N GLU A 159 10.94 10.49 18.90
CA GLU A 159 11.56 9.28 19.43
C GLU A 159 10.95 8.02 18.84
N ARG A 160 11.77 6.96 18.78
CA ARG A 160 11.29 5.61 18.49
C ARG A 160 10.67 5.01 19.73
N ASP A 161 9.43 4.55 19.63
CA ASP A 161 8.69 3.98 20.74
C ASP A 161 8.42 2.48 20.49
N ASP A 162 9.25 1.63 21.09
CA ASP A 162 9.09 0.17 20.95
C ASP A 162 8.04 -0.41 21.90
N ASP A 163 7.63 0.30 22.95
CA ASP A 163 6.64 -0.17 23.91
C ASP A 163 5.23 -0.10 23.30
N GLU A 164 4.89 1.03 22.68
CA GLU A 164 3.59 1.23 22.04
C GLU A 164 3.59 0.83 20.57
N TRP A 165 4.68 1.08 19.82
CA TRP A 165 4.66 1.07 18.36
C TRP A 165 5.48 -0.04 17.68
N LEU A 166 5.95 -1.05 18.42
CA LEU A 166 6.57 -2.25 17.82
C LEU A 166 5.54 -3.20 17.18
N LYS A 167 4.84 -2.66 16.19
CA LYS A 167 3.72 -3.25 15.45
C LYS A 167 3.71 -2.75 14.01
N THR A 168 3.26 -3.60 13.09
CA THR A 168 3.01 -3.26 11.69
C THR A 168 1.61 -2.70 11.53
N THR A 169 1.49 -1.53 10.90
CA THR A 169 0.21 -0.96 10.46
C THR A 169 -0.37 -1.85 9.35
N ILE A 170 -1.62 -2.29 9.51
CA ILE A 170 -2.38 -3.09 8.55
C ILE A 170 -3.60 -2.28 8.14
N ALA A 171 -3.78 -2.05 6.85
CA ALA A 171 -4.98 -1.42 6.31
C ALA A 171 -5.87 -2.47 5.63
N THR A 172 -7.14 -2.48 5.99
CA THR A 172 -8.19 -3.24 5.31
C THR A 172 -9.21 -2.26 4.75
N TYR A 173 -9.79 -2.56 3.58
CA TYR A 173 -10.86 -1.69 3.05
C TYR A 173 -12.16 -1.96 3.80
N SER A 174 -12.79 -0.90 4.32
CA SER A 174 -14.08 -0.97 5.00
C SER A 174 -15.14 -0.27 4.17
N GLU A 175 -16.11 -1.03 3.67
CA GLU A 175 -17.25 -0.48 2.93
C GLU A 175 -18.08 0.49 3.79
N ALA A 176 -18.25 0.17 5.08
CA ALA A 176 -19.01 1.00 6.01
C ALA A 176 -18.38 2.39 6.24
N LYS A 177 -17.05 2.48 6.22
CA LYS A 177 -16.31 3.75 6.31
C LYS A 177 -16.06 4.38 4.94
N GLY A 178 -16.26 3.62 3.86
CA GLY A 178 -15.85 4.01 2.51
C GLY A 178 -14.35 4.35 2.46
N GLY A 179 -13.49 3.55 3.08
CA GLY A 179 -12.06 3.88 3.20
C GLY A 179 -11.24 2.89 4.02
N PRO A 180 -9.96 3.20 4.29
CA PRO A 180 -9.10 2.30 5.04
C PRO A 180 -9.51 2.21 6.51
N GLU A 181 -9.59 0.99 7.02
CA GLU A 181 -9.63 0.69 8.43
C GLU A 181 -8.26 0.21 8.88
N ILE A 182 -7.68 0.93 9.84
CA ILE A 182 -6.34 0.65 10.34
C ILE A 182 -6.42 -0.27 11.56
N SER A 183 -5.65 -1.34 11.50
CA SER A 183 -5.35 -2.22 12.62
C SER A 183 -3.84 -2.40 12.75
N TYR A 184 -3.41 -3.05 13.83
CA TYR A 184 -1.99 -3.27 14.09
C TYR A 184 -1.71 -4.73 14.38
N ARG A 185 -0.60 -5.23 13.83
CA ARG A 185 -0.09 -6.57 14.11
C ARG A 185 1.27 -6.47 14.79
N LYS A 186 1.44 -7.11 15.95
CA LYS A 186 2.73 -7.13 16.67
C LYS A 186 3.85 -7.66 15.78
N VAL A 187 5.04 -7.08 15.91
CA VAL A 187 6.23 -7.60 15.22
C VAL A 187 6.68 -8.88 15.91
N ASP A 188 6.97 -9.90 15.11
CA ASP A 188 7.54 -11.15 15.61
C ASP A 188 9.02 -10.96 15.97
N MET A 189 9.32 -11.01 17.26
CA MET A 189 10.66 -10.80 17.81
C MET A 189 11.40 -12.12 18.10
N ARG A 190 10.89 -13.28 17.66
CA ARG A 190 11.45 -14.57 18.09
C ARG A 190 12.94 -14.74 17.78
N TYR A 191 13.46 -14.06 16.76
CA TYR A 191 14.84 -14.21 16.31
C TYR A 191 15.80 -13.11 16.77
N LEU A 192 15.27 -11.92 17.12
CA LEU A 192 16.08 -10.75 17.40
C LEU A 192 15.26 -9.75 18.23
N ASP A 193 15.81 -9.36 19.39
CA ASP A 193 15.24 -8.28 20.18
C ASP A 193 15.48 -6.92 19.49
N PRO A 194 14.63 -5.91 19.72
CA PRO A 194 14.82 -4.58 19.15
C PRO A 194 16.18 -3.99 19.54
N LEU A 195 16.92 -3.54 18.54
CA LEU A 195 18.18 -2.83 18.72
C LEU A 195 18.00 -1.39 18.27
N LEU A 196 18.52 -0.44 19.05
CA LEU A 196 18.57 0.95 18.64
C LEU A 196 19.42 1.08 17.37
N ARG A 197 18.87 1.73 16.34
CA ARG A 197 19.58 2.05 15.11
C ARG A 197 19.96 3.50 15.15
N ASP A 198 21.22 3.76 15.47
CA ASP A 198 21.81 5.09 15.37
C ASP A 198 22.50 5.25 14.01
N TYR A 199 22.06 6.23 13.23
CA TYR A 199 22.63 6.58 11.92
C TYR A 199 23.65 7.72 11.99
N SER A 200 23.81 8.37 13.15
CA SER A 200 24.75 9.48 13.35
C SER A 200 26.20 9.01 13.53
N HIS A 201 26.39 7.78 14.05
CA HIS A 201 27.71 7.20 14.25
C HIS A 201 27.80 5.80 13.67
N ALA A 202 28.90 5.52 12.96
CA ALA A 202 29.18 4.18 12.45
C ALA A 202 29.69 3.27 13.58
N LYS A 203 28.78 2.74 14.41
CA LYS A 203 29.11 1.73 15.42
C LYS A 203 28.72 0.34 14.93
N LYS A 204 29.70 -0.57 14.86
CA LYS A 204 29.42 -1.99 14.57
C LYS A 204 28.82 -2.64 15.80
N VAL A 205 27.51 -2.84 15.78
CA VAL A 205 26.80 -3.70 16.76
C VAL A 205 26.65 -5.08 16.12
N LYS A 206 27.19 -6.11 16.76
CA LYS A 206 26.96 -7.50 16.34
C LYS A 206 25.72 -8.01 17.08
N PRO A 207 24.57 -8.18 16.41
CA PRO A 207 23.36 -8.66 17.06
C PRO A 207 23.54 -10.12 17.48
N THR A 208 23.00 -10.47 18.65
CA THR A 208 22.86 -11.86 19.07
C THR A 208 21.51 -12.38 18.59
N LEU A 209 21.52 -13.27 17.61
CA LEU A 209 20.32 -13.92 17.11
C LEU A 209 19.89 -15.04 18.07
N LYS A 210 18.59 -15.21 18.25
CA LYS A 210 17.96 -16.21 19.12
C LYS A 210 17.09 -17.14 18.29
N ASN A 211 16.79 -18.33 18.82
CA ASN A 211 15.83 -19.28 18.24
C ASN A 211 16.02 -19.57 16.74
N LEU A 212 17.25 -19.45 16.22
CA LEU A 212 17.53 -19.77 14.83
C LEU A 212 17.37 -21.28 14.63
N PRO A 213 16.61 -21.73 13.62
CA PRO A 213 16.57 -23.15 13.30
C PRO A 213 17.97 -23.61 12.87
N SER A 214 18.34 -24.83 13.28
CA SER A 214 19.63 -25.45 12.95
C SER A 214 19.82 -25.64 11.44
N THR A 215 18.72 -25.70 10.70
CA THR A 215 18.66 -25.76 9.24
C THR A 215 17.55 -24.84 8.74
N ILE A 216 17.85 -23.99 7.77
CA ILE A 216 16.84 -23.26 7.01
C ILE A 216 16.75 -23.97 5.66
N PRO A 217 15.74 -24.83 5.43
CA PRO A 217 15.55 -25.40 4.11
C PRO A 217 15.19 -24.25 3.18
N LEU A 218 16.10 -23.94 2.25
CA LEU A 218 15.78 -23.07 1.13
C LEU A 218 14.88 -23.87 0.17
N PRO A 219 14.02 -23.21 -0.62
CA PRO A 219 13.03 -23.92 -1.44
C PRO A 219 13.57 -24.85 -2.54
N PHE A 220 14.90 -25.03 -2.63
CA PHE A 220 15.65 -25.80 -3.64
C PHE A 220 16.50 -26.88 -2.97
#